data_AF-A0A0I6SBK9-F1
#
_entry.id   AF-A0A0I6SBK9-F1
#
_cell.length_a   1.000
_cell.length_b   1.000
_cell.length_c   1.000
_cell.angle_alpha   90.00
_cell.angle_beta   90.00
_cell.angle_gamma   90.00
#
_symmetry.space_group_name_H-M   'P 1'
#
loop_
_entity.id
_entity.type
_entity.pdbx_description
1 polymer ?
#
loop_
_entity_poly.entity_id
_entity_poly.type
_entity_poly.pdbx_seq_one_letter_code
_entity_poly.pdbx_strand_id
1 'polypeptide(L)'
;MTYLTQEEFDELGFDEVTDFEKLAKRAKIAIDLYTNGIYQKDIDFEKEIAYRKSAVKLAMAFQIAYLDASGIMSADDKQLANSVSIGRTSISYSTSQSTSAGQRFNLSMDAENALRQAGFSLVVGVAYDR
;
A
#
# COMPACT_ATOMS: atom_id res chain seq x y z
N MET A 1 -14.03 -2.06 7.94
CA MET A 1 -14.04 -1.37 6.63
C MET A 1 -12.95 -1.95 5.75
N THR A 2 -13.34 -2.38 4.55
CA THR A 2 -12.47 -2.86 3.48
C THR A 2 -12.50 -1.75 2.42
N TYR A 3 -11.34 -1.25 2.00
CA TYR A 3 -11.29 -0.04 1.15
C TYR A 3 -11.62 -0.32 -0.33
N LEU A 4 -11.65 -1.59 -0.73
CA LEU A 4 -11.86 -2.07 -2.09
C LEU A 4 -12.62 -3.40 -2.02
N THR A 5 -13.58 -3.61 -2.92
CA THR A 5 -14.23 -4.91 -3.17
C THR A 5 -13.51 -5.64 -4.31
N GLN A 6 -13.78 -6.93 -4.47
CA GLN A 6 -13.22 -7.70 -5.60
C GLN A 6 -13.71 -7.15 -6.95
N GLU A 7 -14.99 -6.76 -7.04
CA GLU A 7 -15.55 -6.14 -8.25
C GLU A 7 -14.81 -4.85 -8.65
N GLU A 8 -14.48 -3.98 -7.68
CA GLU A 8 -13.72 -2.75 -7.94
C GLU A 8 -12.26 -3.04 -8.30
N PHE A 9 -11.71 -4.17 -7.85
CA PHE A 9 -10.36 -4.59 -8.21
C PHE A 9 -10.29 -5.06 -9.67
N ASP A 10 -11.29 -5.81 -10.13
CA ASP A 10 -11.40 -6.25 -11.52
C ASP A 10 -11.70 -5.07 -12.46
N GLU A 11 -12.54 -4.12 -12.05
CA GLU A 11 -12.80 -2.88 -12.81
C GLU A 11 -11.54 -2.02 -13.02
N LEU A 12 -10.60 -2.07 -12.07
CA LEU A 12 -9.31 -1.37 -12.19
C LEU A 12 -8.34 -2.04 -13.17
N GLY A 13 -8.69 -3.23 -13.70
CA GLY A 13 -7.93 -3.94 -14.73
C GLY A 13 -6.78 -4.80 -14.17
N PHE A 14 -6.88 -5.24 -12.92
CA PHE A 14 -5.93 -6.18 -12.32
C PHE A 14 -6.37 -7.64 -12.53
N ASP A 15 -5.43 -8.57 -12.55
CA ASP A 15 -5.72 -10.00 -12.73
C ASP A 15 -6.37 -10.61 -11.48
N GLU A 16 -7.37 -11.48 -11.69
CA GLU A 16 -8.13 -12.13 -10.62
C GLU A 16 -7.20 -12.92 -9.68
N VAL A 17 -7.33 -12.67 -8.37
CA VAL A 17 -6.42 -13.24 -7.36
C VAL A 17 -7.12 -14.29 -6.50
N THR A 18 -6.52 -15.49 -6.40
CA THR A 18 -7.11 -16.65 -5.70
C THR A 18 -7.35 -16.45 -4.21
N ASP A 19 -6.65 -15.52 -3.55
CA ASP A 19 -6.68 -15.31 -2.09
C ASP A 19 -7.02 -13.85 -1.72
N PHE A 20 -7.87 -13.19 -2.53
CA PHE A 20 -8.16 -11.75 -2.44
C PHE A 20 -8.46 -11.28 -1.01
N GLU A 21 -9.32 -11.97 -0.26
CA GLU A 21 -9.74 -11.52 1.07
C GLU A 21 -8.57 -11.48 2.08
N LYS A 22 -7.66 -12.47 2.00
CA LYS A 22 -6.47 -12.56 2.85
C LYS A 22 -5.44 -11.51 2.46
N LEU A 23 -5.24 -11.30 1.17
CA LEU A 23 -4.34 -10.28 0.63
C LEU A 23 -4.85 -8.88 0.93
N ALA A 24 -6.14 -8.63 0.79
CA ALA A 24 -6.78 -7.37 1.12
C ALA A 24 -6.61 -7.01 2.60
N LYS A 25 -6.76 -7.98 3.52
CA LYS A 25 -6.50 -7.75 4.96
C LYS A 25 -5.06 -7.33 5.21
N ARG A 26 -4.08 -7.94 4.53
CA ARG A 26 -2.66 -7.56 4.67
C ARG A 26 -2.33 -6.23 4.01
N ALA A 27 -2.85 -6.00 2.80
CA ALA A 27 -2.69 -4.75 2.07
C ALA A 27 -3.24 -3.57 2.89
N LYS A 28 -4.41 -3.78 3.51
CA LYS A 28 -5.00 -2.82 4.43
C LYS A 28 -4.05 -2.45 5.58
N ILE A 29 -3.44 -3.44 6.24
CA ILE A 29 -2.52 -3.18 7.35
C ILE A 29 -1.34 -2.32 6.89
N ALA A 30 -0.75 -2.62 5.73
CA ALA A 30 0.35 -1.84 5.18
C ALA A 30 -0.04 -0.38 4.88
N ILE A 31 -1.21 -0.17 4.29
CA ILE A 31 -1.72 1.18 3.97
C ILE A 31 -2.12 1.95 5.23
N ASP A 32 -2.81 1.31 6.18
CA ASP A 32 -3.15 1.90 7.46
C ASP A 32 -1.88 2.34 8.20
N LEU A 33 -0.84 1.50 8.24
CA LEU A 33 0.46 1.87 8.83
C LEU A 33 1.12 3.04 8.11
N TYR A 34 1.14 3.04 6.77
CA TYR A 34 1.71 4.14 5.99
C TYR A 34 0.99 5.46 6.19
N THR A 35 -0.34 5.40 6.33
CA THR A 35 -1.22 6.56 6.55
C THR A 35 -1.37 6.92 8.03
N ASN A 36 -0.59 6.33 8.95
CA ASN A 36 -0.71 6.52 10.41
C ASN A 36 -2.12 6.23 10.99
N GLY A 37 -2.89 5.37 10.33
CA GLY A 37 -4.23 4.98 10.75
C GLY A 37 -5.23 6.13 10.74
N ILE A 38 -5.08 7.09 9.82
CA ILE A 38 -5.99 8.26 9.68
C ILE A 38 -7.47 7.82 9.71
N TYR A 39 -7.83 6.77 8.98
CA TYR A 39 -9.20 6.24 8.90
C TYR A 39 -9.64 5.37 10.09
N GLN A 40 -8.74 5.08 11.03
CA GLN A 40 -9.06 4.36 12.26
C GLN A 40 -9.46 5.31 13.40
N LYS A 41 -9.14 6.59 13.28
CA LYS A 41 -9.33 7.62 14.33
C LYS A 41 -10.46 8.61 14.02
N ASP A 42 -11.64 8.11 13.67
CA ASP A 42 -12.87 8.91 13.44
C ASP A 42 -12.99 9.64 12.08
N ILE A 43 -12.18 9.28 11.07
CA ILE A 43 -12.33 9.81 9.70
C ILE A 43 -13.09 8.81 8.84
N ASP A 44 -14.33 9.17 8.46
CA ASP A 44 -15.15 8.42 7.51
C ASP A 44 -14.49 8.41 6.12
N PHE A 45 -13.99 7.25 5.70
CA PHE A 45 -13.47 7.05 4.34
C PHE A 45 -14.49 7.40 3.24
N GLU A 46 -15.79 7.22 3.52
CA GLU A 46 -16.85 7.54 2.56
C GLU A 46 -17.07 9.04 2.34
N LYS A 47 -16.77 9.88 3.33
CA LYS A 47 -16.91 11.34 3.24
C LYS A 47 -15.66 12.02 2.69
N GLU A 48 -14.63 11.24 2.35
CA GLU A 48 -13.38 11.79 1.88
C GLU A 48 -13.46 12.25 0.42
N ILE A 49 -12.56 13.15 0.05
CA ILE A 49 -12.44 13.70 -1.30
C ILE A 49 -12.24 12.55 -2.29
N ALA A 50 -13.01 12.54 -3.38
CA ALA A 50 -13.01 11.49 -4.40
C ALA A 50 -11.60 11.12 -4.87
N TYR A 51 -10.71 12.11 -5.00
CA TYR A 51 -9.31 11.93 -5.36
C TYR A 51 -8.49 11.09 -4.36
N ARG A 52 -8.70 11.30 -3.06
CA ARG A 52 -8.04 10.50 -2.01
C ARG A 52 -8.60 9.08 -1.97
N LYS A 53 -9.93 8.96 -2.09
CA LYS A 53 -10.61 7.67 -2.17
C LYS A 53 -10.11 6.82 -3.33
N SER A 54 -9.99 7.40 -4.53
CA SER A 54 -9.46 6.69 -5.70
C SER A 54 -8.00 6.29 -5.52
N ALA A 55 -7.18 7.13 -4.87
CA ALA A 55 -5.78 6.80 -4.62
C ALA A 55 -5.61 5.67 -3.60
N VAL A 56 -6.40 5.65 -2.52
CA VAL A 56 -6.39 4.54 -1.54
C VAL A 56 -6.84 3.24 -2.19
N LYS A 57 -7.88 3.28 -3.04
CA LYS A 57 -8.35 2.13 -3.81
C LYS A 57 -7.27 1.61 -4.77
N LEU A 58 -6.62 2.50 -5.51
CA LEU A 58 -5.55 2.16 -6.42
C LEU A 58 -4.33 1.58 -5.67
N ALA A 59 -3.98 2.16 -4.52
CA ALA A 59 -2.91 1.66 -3.67
C ALA A 59 -3.22 0.27 -3.10
N MET A 60 -4.48 0.01 -2.73
CA MET A 60 -4.95 -1.33 -2.33
C MET A 60 -4.74 -2.34 -3.47
N ALA A 61 -5.14 -1.99 -4.68
CA ALA A 61 -5.03 -2.87 -5.83
C ALA A 61 -3.55 -3.19 -6.14
N PHE A 62 -2.68 -2.17 -6.21
CA PHE A 62 -1.24 -2.38 -6.39
C PHE A 62 -0.63 -3.24 -5.29
N GLN A 63 -1.05 -3.04 -4.04
CA GLN A 63 -0.54 -3.82 -2.92
C GLN A 63 -0.98 -5.28 -2.98
N ILE A 64 -2.22 -5.57 -3.37
CA ILE A 64 -2.72 -6.94 -3.54
C ILE A 64 -1.96 -7.64 -4.66
N ALA A 65 -1.82 -6.99 -5.83
CA ALA A 65 -1.06 -7.53 -6.95
C ALA A 65 0.42 -7.77 -6.60
N TYR A 66 1.03 -6.88 -5.81
CA TYR A 66 2.39 -7.07 -5.33
C TYR A 66 2.52 -8.28 -4.39
N LEU A 67 1.60 -8.46 -3.45
CA LEU A 67 1.64 -9.59 -2.52
C LEU A 67 1.45 -10.92 -3.25
N ASP A 68 0.59 -10.95 -4.26
CA ASP A 68 0.36 -12.12 -5.10
C ASP A 68 1.59 -12.45 -5.97
N ALA A 69 2.11 -11.46 -6.69
CA ALA A 69 3.25 -11.65 -7.59
C ALA A 69 4.59 -11.91 -6.86
N SER A 70 4.80 -11.31 -5.68
CA SER A 70 6.05 -11.47 -4.92
C SER A 70 6.04 -12.65 -3.96
N GLY A 71 4.87 -13.12 -3.53
CA GLY A 71 4.73 -14.10 -2.46
C GLY A 71 5.23 -13.63 -1.08
N ILE A 72 5.67 -12.37 -0.95
CA ILE A 72 6.18 -11.80 0.30
C ILE A 72 5.01 -11.30 1.12
N MET A 73 4.75 -11.96 2.24
CA MET A 73 3.55 -11.71 3.03
C MET A 73 3.80 -10.84 4.27
N SER A 74 5.06 -10.67 4.69
CA SER A 74 5.48 -9.85 5.82
C SER A 74 6.75 -9.04 5.52
N ALA A 75 7.02 -8.02 6.36
CA ALA A 75 8.30 -7.32 6.36
C ALA A 75 9.47 -8.28 6.69
N ASP A 76 9.24 -9.28 7.53
CA ASP A 76 10.24 -10.31 7.85
C ASP A 76 10.58 -11.17 6.62
N ASP A 77 9.56 -11.59 5.86
CA ASP A 77 9.75 -12.33 4.60
C ASP A 77 10.58 -11.50 3.60
N LYS A 78 10.41 -10.17 3.62
CA LYS A 78 11.15 -9.22 2.77
C LYS A 78 12.61 -9.07 3.18
N GLN A 79 12.91 -9.16 4.47
CA GLN A 79 14.29 -9.19 4.96
C GLN A 79 14.99 -10.51 4.62
N LEU A 80 14.25 -11.61 4.60
CA LEU A 80 14.78 -12.94 4.25
C LEU A 80 14.96 -13.10 2.73
N ALA A 81 14.05 -12.53 1.93
CA ALA A 81 14.14 -12.48 0.49
C ALA A 81 15.11 -11.36 0.08
N ASN A 82 16.42 -11.61 0.12
CA ASN A 82 17.49 -10.67 -0.27
C ASN A 82 17.21 -9.91 -1.59
N SER A 83 16.42 -10.47 -2.50
CA SER A 83 15.91 -9.82 -3.71
C SER A 83 14.63 -10.46 -4.21
N VAL A 84 13.77 -9.70 -4.88
CA VAL A 84 12.58 -10.19 -5.60
C VAL A 84 12.62 -9.75 -7.05
N SER A 85 12.29 -10.66 -7.96
CA SER A 85 12.05 -10.36 -9.37
C SER A 85 10.56 -10.43 -9.69
N ILE A 86 9.95 -9.30 -10.03
CA ILE A 86 8.57 -9.19 -10.51
C ILE A 86 8.61 -8.88 -12.01
N GLY A 87 8.29 -9.89 -12.83
CA GLY A 87 8.37 -9.78 -14.28
C GLY A 87 9.77 -9.41 -14.77
N ARG A 88 9.91 -8.22 -15.39
CA ARG A 88 11.21 -7.69 -15.86
C ARG A 88 11.96 -6.85 -14.81
N THR A 89 11.35 -6.60 -13.66
CA THR A 89 11.89 -5.70 -12.64
C THR A 89 12.46 -6.52 -11.49
N SER A 90 13.75 -6.33 -11.18
CA SER A 90 14.41 -6.96 -10.03
C SER A 90 14.71 -5.91 -8.96
N ILE A 91 14.27 -6.18 -7.73
CA ILE A 91 14.48 -5.34 -6.57
C ILE A 91 15.43 -6.07 -5.62
N SER A 92 16.62 -5.51 -5.40
CA SER A 92 17.55 -5.96 -4.36
C SER A 92 17.30 -5.20 -3.06
N TYR A 93 17.04 -5.91 -1.96
CA TYR A 93 16.81 -5.31 -0.65
C TYR A 93 18.13 -5.30 0.14
N SER A 94 19.09 -4.48 -0.28
CA SER A 94 20.34 -4.28 0.47
C SER A 94 20.16 -3.19 1.53
N THR A 95 20.75 -3.40 2.71
CA THR A 95 20.61 -2.57 3.92
C THR A 95 20.94 -1.07 3.75
N SER A 96 21.53 -0.66 2.63
CA SER A 96 22.06 0.69 2.38
C SER A 96 21.27 1.54 1.39
N GLN A 97 20.19 1.06 0.78
CA GLN A 97 19.36 1.88 -0.10
C GLN A 97 18.34 2.69 0.70
N SER A 98 18.29 4.00 0.42
CA SER A 98 17.34 4.98 0.99
C SER A 98 15.98 4.34 1.20
N THR A 99 15.63 4.09 2.47
CA THR A 99 14.36 3.46 2.83
C THR A 99 13.26 4.50 2.61
N SER A 100 12.51 4.36 1.52
CA SER A 100 11.24 5.10 1.41
C SER A 100 10.39 4.77 2.64
N ALA A 101 9.55 5.71 3.08
CA ALA A 101 8.73 5.51 4.27
C ALA A 101 7.84 4.26 4.13
N GLY A 102 7.42 3.92 2.90
CA GLY A 102 6.63 2.73 2.58
C GLY A 102 7.37 1.40 2.75
N GLN A 103 8.70 1.38 2.54
CA GLN A 103 9.50 0.16 2.67
C GLN A 103 9.43 -0.45 4.09
N ARG A 104 9.31 0.38 5.12
CA ARG A 104 9.19 -0.04 6.53
C ARG A 104 7.88 -0.79 6.83
N PHE A 105 6.85 -0.55 6.02
CA PHE A 105 5.51 -1.09 6.23
C PHE A 105 5.15 -2.19 5.22
N ASN A 106 6.16 -2.75 4.54
CA ASN A 106 5.98 -3.71 3.45
C ASN A 106 5.06 -3.19 2.32
N LEU A 107 5.06 -1.88 2.06
CA LEU A 107 4.30 -1.28 0.98
C LEU A 107 5.06 -1.39 -0.35
N SER A 108 4.35 -1.68 -1.44
CA SER A 108 4.88 -1.63 -2.79
C SER A 108 5.17 -0.19 -3.21
N MET A 109 6.15 -0.01 -4.10
CA MET A 109 6.53 1.33 -4.57
C MET A 109 5.38 2.01 -5.34
N ASP A 110 4.59 1.24 -6.09
CA ASP A 110 3.45 1.77 -6.84
C ASP A 110 2.31 2.21 -5.92
N ALA A 111 2.01 1.42 -4.89
CA ALA A 111 1.06 1.82 -3.85
C ALA A 111 1.53 3.06 -3.10
N GLU A 112 2.84 3.15 -2.78
CA GLU A 112 3.42 4.34 -2.19
C GLU A 112 3.23 5.55 -3.10
N ASN A 113 3.57 5.46 -4.37
CA ASN A 113 3.45 6.57 -5.32
C ASN A 113 2.00 7.06 -5.46
N ALA A 114 1.02 6.14 -5.52
CA ALA A 114 -0.40 6.48 -5.54
C ALA A 114 -0.82 7.27 -4.28
N LEU A 115 -0.37 6.82 -3.10
CA LEU A 115 -0.65 7.51 -1.84
C LEU A 115 0.08 8.86 -1.73
N ARG A 116 1.32 8.95 -2.22
CA ARG A 116 2.09 10.20 -2.29
C ARG A 116 1.40 11.24 -3.16
N GLN A 117 0.93 10.82 -4.32
CA GLN A 117 0.18 11.66 -5.25
C GLN A 117 -1.10 12.22 -4.59
N ALA A 118 -1.75 11.45 -3.71
CA ALA A 118 -2.92 11.90 -2.94
C ALA A 118 -2.62 12.71 -1.67
N GLY A 119 -1.34 12.93 -1.35
CA GLY A 119 -0.90 13.75 -0.23
C GLY A 119 -0.75 13.00 1.09
N PHE A 120 -0.79 11.66 1.11
CA PHE A 120 -0.62 10.87 2.34
C PHE A 120 0.82 10.87 2.87
N SER A 121 1.81 11.16 2.02
CA SER A 121 3.23 11.22 2.40
C SER A 121 3.65 12.51 3.11
N LEU A 122 2.79 13.52 3.13
CA LEU A 122 3.11 14.85 3.65
C LEU A 122 2.56 15.12 5.05
N VAL A 123 2.09 14.10 5.77
CA VAL A 123 1.81 14.25 7.21
C VAL A 123 3.13 14.22 8.01
N VAL A 124 4.07 15.08 7.64
CA VAL A 124 4.99 15.67 8.60
C VAL A 124 4.14 16.71 9.30
N GLY A 125 3.75 16.48 10.56
CA GLY A 125 2.94 17.42 11.30
C GLY A 125 3.53 18.82 11.18
N VAL A 126 2.82 19.73 10.50
CA VAL A 126 3.22 21.14 10.47
C VAL A 126 2.83 21.69 11.84
N ALA A 127 3.80 21.72 12.75
CA ALA A 127 3.67 22.47 13.99
C ALA A 127 3.61 23.95 13.60
N TYR A 128 2.41 24.53 13.66
CA TYR A 128 2.29 25.97 13.69
C TYR A 128 2.74 26.41 15.07
N ASP A 129 3.92 27.02 15.14
CA ASP A 129 4.30 27.83 16.29
C ASP A 129 3.28 28.98 16.38
N ARG A 130 2.67 29.16 17.55
CA ARG A 130 1.55 30.07 17.77
C ARG A 130 2.01 31.36 18.44
#